data_AF-A0A7V3RYY7-F1
#
_entry.id   AF-A0A7V3RYY7-F1
#
_cell.length_a   1.000
_cell.length_b   1.000
_cell.length_c   1.000
_cell.angle_alpha   90.00
_cell.angle_beta   90.00
_cell.angle_gamma   90.00
#
_symmetry.space_group_name_H-M   'P 1'
#
loop_
_entity.id
_entity.type
_entity.pdbx_description
1 polymer ?
#
loop_
_entity_poly.entity_id
_entity_poly.type
_entity_poly.pdbx_seq_one_letter_code
_entity_poly.pdbx_strand_id
1 'polypeptide(L)'
;MIAGKSIIRGSVLILGLMACDRLVSYPLTRSMCAPIGDGSASALLASEETVKRLGLKARAVKVRASVLVSGRARGENEPDIGERAARIAYERAGLGPEDIDTAEVHDATAFG
;
A
#
# COMPACT_ATOMS: atom_id res chain seq x y z
N MET A 1 -13.09 12.32 3.66
CA MET A 1 -13.87 11.18 3.15
C MET A 1 -14.30 11.50 1.73
N ILE A 2 -13.57 11.00 0.74
CA ILE A 2 -14.10 10.91 -0.62
C ILE A 2 -14.77 9.53 -0.66
N ALA A 3 -16.10 9.50 -0.65
CA ALA A 3 -16.87 8.27 -0.78
C ALA A 3 -16.84 7.82 -2.26
N GLY A 4 -15.71 7.25 -2.68
CA GLY A 4 -15.63 6.50 -3.92
C GLY A 4 -16.25 5.13 -3.70
N LYS A 5 -17.16 4.70 -4.58
CA LYS A 5 -17.59 3.30 -4.62
C LYS A 5 -16.38 2.44 -4.96
N SER A 6 -15.96 1.57 -4.05
CA SER A 6 -14.98 0.54 -4.35
C SER A 6 -15.52 -0.35 -5.49
N ILE A 7 -14.67 -0.74 -6.45
CA ILE A 7 -14.97 -1.82 -7.39
C ILE A 7 -14.81 -3.13 -6.62
N ILE A 8 -15.74 -3.37 -5.71
CA ILE A 8 -15.84 -4.62 -4.98
C ILE A 8 -16.59 -5.61 -5.86
N ARG A 9 -15.87 -6.63 -6.35
CA ARG A 9 -16.53 -7.87 -6.72
C ARG A 9 -17.15 -8.44 -5.44
N GLY A 10 -18.37 -8.98 -5.52
CA GLY A 10 -18.97 -9.68 -4.37
C GLY A 10 -18.04 -10.77 -3.84
N SER A 11 -18.28 -11.25 -2.62
CA SER A 11 -17.42 -12.21 -1.92
C SER A 11 -16.96 -13.36 -2.83
N VAL A 12 -15.66 -13.51 -3.05
CA VAL A 12 -15.06 -14.64 -3.80
C VAL A 12 -14.47 -15.62 -2.79
N LEU A 13 -14.85 -16.89 -2.86
CA LEU A 13 -14.27 -17.95 -2.04
C LEU A 13 -12.88 -18.33 -2.55
N ILE A 14 -11.96 -18.67 -1.65
CA ILE A 14 -10.58 -19.12 -1.97
C ILE A 14 -10.56 -20.19 -3.07
N LEU A 15 -11.44 -21.17 -2.99
CA LEU A 15 -11.54 -22.24 -3.99
C LEU A 15 -11.91 -21.69 -5.39
N GLY A 16 -12.80 -20.70 -5.45
CA GLY A 16 -13.18 -20.04 -6.69
C GLY A 16 -12.03 -19.22 -7.31
N LEU A 17 -11.19 -18.64 -6.46
CA LEU A 17 -9.99 -17.89 -6.85
C LEU A 17 -8.93 -18.77 -7.54
N MET A 18 -8.81 -20.03 -7.09
CA MET A 18 -7.81 -20.99 -7.60
C MET A 18 -8.31 -21.89 -8.74
N ALA A 19 -9.56 -22.38 -8.69
CA ALA A 19 -10.01 -23.48 -9.56
C ALA A 19 -10.99 -23.07 -10.67
N CYS A 20 -11.64 -21.89 -10.57
CA CYS A 20 -12.76 -21.53 -11.44
C CYS A 20 -12.61 -20.17 -12.14
N ASP A 21 -11.51 -19.45 -11.92
CA ASP A 21 -11.29 -18.15 -12.54
C ASP A 21 -10.31 -18.21 -13.72
N ARG A 22 -10.41 -17.23 -14.62
CA ARG A 22 -9.63 -17.19 -15.84
C ARG A 22 -8.14 -16.94 -15.53
N LEU A 23 -7.27 -17.81 -16.03
CA LEU A 23 -5.82 -17.61 -16.00
C LEU A 23 -5.43 -16.38 -16.84
N VAL A 24 -4.57 -15.52 -16.29
CA VAL A 24 -4.00 -14.35 -17.00
C VAL A 24 -2.56 -14.63 -17.38
N SER A 25 -1.72 -14.99 -16.41
CA SER A 25 -0.33 -15.43 -16.59
C SER A 25 0.00 -16.37 -15.46
N TYR A 26 0.58 -17.54 -15.71
CA TYR A 26 0.84 -18.49 -14.63
C TYR A 26 1.75 -17.88 -13.55
N PRO A 27 1.43 -18.02 -12.23
CA PRO A 27 0.22 -18.62 -11.64
C PRO A 27 -0.99 -17.69 -11.35
N LEU A 28 -1.00 -16.44 -11.81
CA LEU A 28 -2.05 -15.43 -11.59
C LEU A 28 -3.34 -15.70 -12.37
N THR A 29 -4.47 -15.79 -11.67
CA THR A 29 -5.83 -15.71 -12.23
C THR A 29 -6.35 -14.27 -12.22
N ARG A 30 -7.42 -13.99 -12.96
CA ARG A 30 -8.01 -12.64 -13.08
C ARG A 30 -8.42 -12.02 -11.74
N SER A 31 -8.82 -12.81 -10.75
CA SER A 31 -9.21 -12.31 -9.42
C SER A 31 -8.02 -12.19 -8.47
N MET A 32 -6.84 -12.70 -8.86
CA MET A 32 -5.57 -12.42 -8.18
C MET A 32 -4.96 -11.09 -8.62
N CYS A 33 -5.56 -10.39 -9.59
CA CYS A 33 -5.07 -9.11 -10.11
C CYS A 33 -6.08 -8.00 -9.82
N ALA A 34 -5.58 -6.85 -9.39
CA ALA A 34 -6.41 -5.67 -9.15
C ALA A 34 -7.22 -5.27 -10.41
N PRO A 35 -8.50 -4.89 -10.27
CA PRO A 35 -9.29 -4.39 -11.39
C PRO A 35 -8.85 -2.97 -11.79
N ILE A 36 -9.16 -2.58 -13.01
CA ILE A 36 -9.04 -1.18 -13.46
C ILE A 36 -10.16 -0.38 -12.81
N GLY A 37 -9.82 0.75 -12.18
CA GLY A 37 -10.78 1.68 -11.60
C GLY A 37 -10.35 3.13 -11.80
N ASP A 38 -11.34 4.01 -11.79
CA ASP A 38 -11.15 5.46 -11.88
C ASP A 38 -11.44 6.12 -10.53
N GLY A 39 -10.57 7.04 -10.11
CA GLY A 39 -10.72 7.74 -8.83
C GLY A 39 -9.71 8.87 -8.67
N SER A 40 -9.94 9.75 -7.70
CA SER A 40 -9.04 10.84 -7.34
C SER A 40 -8.99 11.03 -5.84
N ALA A 41 -7.83 11.38 -5.33
CA ALA A 41 -7.59 11.74 -3.94
C ALA A 41 -6.64 12.94 -3.88
N SER A 42 -6.72 13.71 -2.79
CA SER A 42 -5.82 14.84 -2.54
C SER A 42 -5.48 14.95 -1.06
N ALA A 43 -4.30 15.49 -0.78
CA ALA A 43 -3.82 15.82 0.56
C ALA A 43 -3.10 17.17 0.52
N LEU A 44 -3.13 17.89 1.64
CA LEU A 44 -2.40 19.15 1.81
C LEU A 44 -1.16 18.89 2.68
N LEU A 45 0.01 19.20 2.14
CA LEU A 45 1.26 19.14 2.88
C LEU A 45 1.63 20.55 3.37
N ALA A 46 1.94 20.65 4.66
CA ALA A 46 2.32 21.91 5.28
C ALA A 46 3.44 21.69 6.31
N SER A 47 4.26 22.73 6.52
CA SER A 47 5.26 22.72 7.58
C SER A 47 4.60 22.73 8.96
N GLU A 48 5.32 22.26 9.97
CA GLU A 48 4.84 22.29 11.36
C GLU A 48 4.52 23.72 11.82
N GLU A 49 5.31 24.70 11.39
CA GLU A 49 5.05 26.12 11.65
C GLU A 49 3.71 26.57 11.08
N THR A 50 3.42 26.22 9.83
CA THR A 50 2.15 26.58 9.18
C THR A 50 0.97 25.90 9.87
N VAL A 51 1.11 24.62 10.24
CA VAL A 51 0.09 23.88 11.00
C VAL A 51 -0.18 24.55 12.36
N LYS A 52 0.86 24.99 13.07
CA LYS A 52 0.73 25.72 14.35
C LYS A 52 0.07 27.08 14.16
N ARG A 53 0.56 27.88 13.21
CA ARG A 53 0.04 29.23 12.89
C ARG A 53 -1.44 29.21 12.51
N LEU A 54 -1.88 28.17 11.81
CA LEU A 54 -3.28 28.01 11.39
C LEU A 54 -4.13 27.21 12.39
N GLY A 55 -3.58 26.78 13.53
CA GLY A 55 -4.33 26.05 14.56
C GLY A 55 -4.81 24.65 14.13
N LEU A 56 -4.13 24.00 13.18
CA LEU A 56 -4.59 22.75 12.55
C LEU A 56 -4.05 21.47 13.21
N LYS A 57 -3.37 21.58 14.36
CA LYS A 57 -2.66 20.45 15.00
C LYS A 57 -3.54 19.22 15.24
N ALA A 58 -4.80 19.41 15.64
CA ALA A 58 -5.73 18.31 15.92
C ALA A 58 -6.15 17.51 14.67
N ARG A 59 -5.96 18.06 13.47
CA ARG A 59 -6.30 17.43 12.18
C ARG A 59 -5.08 17.02 11.38
N ALA A 60 -3.88 17.35 11.84
CA ALA A 60 -2.64 17.09 11.14
C ALA A 60 -2.12 15.69 11.49
N VAL A 61 -1.66 14.97 10.47
CA VAL A 61 -0.93 13.71 10.62
C VAL A 61 0.54 13.98 10.34
N LYS A 62 1.42 13.54 11.24
CA LYS A 62 2.87 13.70 11.06
C LYS A 62 3.41 12.58 10.18
N VAL A 63 4.00 12.93 9.03
CA VAL A 63 4.76 11.99 8.20
C VAL A 63 6.12 11.77 8.86
N ARG A 64 6.39 10.54 9.32
CA ARG A 64 7.64 10.19 10.03
C ARG A 64 8.78 9.83 9.08
N ALA A 65 8.45 9.16 7.98
CA ALA A 65 9.39 8.83 6.91
C ALA A 65 8.66 8.78 5.57
N SER A 66 9.37 9.11 4.50
CA SER A 66 8.99 8.82 3.12
C SER A 66 10.23 8.28 2.42
N VAL A 67 10.10 7.10 1.82
CA VAL A 67 11.21 6.34 1.26
C VAL A 67 10.84 5.87 -0.13
N LEU A 68 11.75 6.09 -1.07
CA LEU A 68 11.65 5.58 -2.43
C LEU A 68 12.85 4.66 -2.69
N VAL A 69 12.59 3.48 -3.23
CA VAL A 69 13.60 2.53 -3.67
C VAL A 69 13.21 2.01 -5.05
N SER A 70 14.21 1.66 -5.87
CA SER A 70 13.98 1.07 -7.18
C SER A 70 13.87 -0.46 -7.10
N GLY A 71 13.08 -1.03 -8.01
CA GLY A 71 13.12 -2.46 -8.33
C GLY A 71 14.46 -2.84 -8.95
N ARG A 72 14.90 -4.08 -8.69
CA ARG A 72 16.11 -4.65 -9.29
C ARG A 72 15.91 -6.14 -9.52
N ALA A 73 16.69 -6.73 -10.41
CA ALA A 73 16.84 -8.17 -10.46
C ALA A 73 17.33 -8.67 -9.09
N ARG A 74 16.70 -9.72 -8.59
CA ARG A 74 17.00 -10.34 -7.31
C ARG A 74 16.93 -11.86 -7.44
N GLY A 75 17.76 -12.57 -6.68
CA GLY A 75 17.60 -14.01 -6.47
C GLY A 75 16.36 -14.31 -5.62
N GLU A 76 15.96 -15.59 -5.58
CA GLU A 76 14.78 -16.06 -4.84
C GLU A 76 14.84 -15.72 -3.35
N ASN A 77 16.03 -15.80 -2.74
CA ASN A 77 16.27 -15.54 -1.32
C ASN A 77 16.70 -14.11 -0.99
N GLU A 78 16.77 -13.22 -1.99
CA GLU A 78 17.11 -11.82 -1.72
C GLU A 78 15.86 -11.04 -1.29
N PRO A 79 15.99 -10.09 -0.33
CA PRO A 79 14.89 -9.26 0.12
C PRO A 79 14.15 -8.56 -1.02
N ASP A 80 12.84 -8.65 -0.97
CA ASP A 80 11.98 -7.99 -1.95
C ASP A 80 12.07 -6.45 -1.82
N ILE A 81 11.59 -5.72 -2.84
CA ILE A 81 11.50 -4.27 -2.80
C ILE A 81 10.70 -3.76 -1.58
N GLY A 82 9.61 -4.44 -1.22
CA GLY A 82 8.78 -4.07 -0.06
C GLY A 82 9.56 -4.14 1.24
N GLU A 83 10.25 -5.26 1.48
CA GLU A 83 11.08 -5.46 2.69
C GLU A 83 12.22 -4.43 2.78
N ARG A 84 12.91 -4.16 1.66
CA ARG A 84 13.97 -3.16 1.62
C ARG A 84 13.46 -1.75 1.92
N ALA A 85 12.33 -1.37 1.33
CA ALA A 85 11.71 -0.06 1.56
C ALA A 85 11.27 0.09 3.02
N ALA A 86 10.59 -0.93 3.56
CA ALA A 86 10.08 -0.95 4.93
C ALA A 86 11.21 -0.79 5.94
N ARG A 87 12.32 -1.54 5.78
CA ARG A 87 13.48 -1.44 6.68
C ARG A 87 14.04 -0.02 6.77
N ILE A 88 14.23 0.66 5.63
CA ILE A 88 14.73 2.04 5.60
C ILE A 88 13.69 3.01 6.22
N ALA A 89 12.40 2.77 5.97
CA ALA A 89 11.33 3.60 6.52
C ALA A 89 11.24 3.49 8.05
N TYR A 90 11.33 2.28 8.59
CA TYR A 90 11.39 2.01 10.03
C TYR A 90 12.58 2.70 10.69
N GLU A 91 13.78 2.53 10.12
CA GLU A 91 15.00 3.17 10.63
C GLU A 91 14.87 4.71 10.65
N ARG A 92 14.43 5.31 9.53
CA ARG A 92 14.24 6.78 9.45
C ARG A 92 13.14 7.29 10.37
N ALA A 93 12.08 6.50 10.55
CA ALA A 93 11.00 6.85 11.45
C ALA A 93 11.40 6.68 12.93
N GLY A 94 12.39 5.84 13.23
CA GLY A 94 12.71 5.41 14.59
C GLY A 94 11.56 4.59 15.20
N LEU A 95 10.99 3.68 14.42
CA LEU A 95 9.86 2.81 14.78
C LEU A 95 10.14 1.37 14.29
N GLY A 96 9.50 0.39 14.90
CA GLY A 96 9.46 -1.01 14.46
C GLY A 96 8.08 -1.43 13.94
N PRO A 97 7.95 -2.62 13.33
CA PRO A 97 6.65 -3.18 12.94
C PRO A 97 5.68 -3.33 14.11
N GLU A 98 6.17 -3.54 15.33
CA GLU A 98 5.39 -3.61 16.57
C GLU A 98 4.71 -2.29 16.96
N ASP A 99 5.18 -1.16 16.43
CA ASP A 99 4.60 0.16 16.66
C ASP A 99 3.47 0.49 15.66
N ILE A 100 3.13 -0.43 14.75
CA ILE A 100 2.20 -0.19 13.65
C ILE A 100 0.83 -0.81 13.94
N ASP A 101 -0.17 0.05 14.20
CA ASP A 101 -1.56 -0.39 14.40
C ASP A 101 -2.26 -0.85 13.11
N THR A 102 -1.84 -0.30 11.96
CA THR A 102 -2.48 -0.49 10.66
C THR A 102 -1.46 -0.38 9.54
N ALA A 103 -1.51 -1.32 8.59
CA ALA A 103 -0.70 -1.30 7.37
C ALA A 103 -1.58 -1.18 6.13
N GLU A 104 -1.31 -0.16 5.31
CA GLU A 104 -1.86 -0.05 3.96
C GLU A 104 -0.80 -0.50 2.97
N VAL A 105 -1.05 -1.60 2.27
CA VAL A 105 -0.11 -2.23 1.34
C VAL A 105 -0.72 -2.26 -0.06
N HIS A 106 0.06 -1.91 -1.07
CA HIS A 106 -0.40 -1.93 -2.45
C HIS A 106 -0.56 -3.37 -2.94
N ASP A 107 -1.80 -3.79 -3.20
CA ASP A 107 -2.15 -5.13 -3.67
C ASP A 107 -2.47 -5.12 -5.17
N ALA A 108 -1.43 -5.04 -6.00
CA ALA A 108 -1.59 -5.12 -7.46
C ALA A 108 -1.86 -6.56 -7.92
N THR A 109 -1.14 -7.50 -7.31
CA THR A 109 -1.24 -8.94 -7.56
C THR A 109 -1.07 -9.73 -6.26
N ALA A 110 -1.71 -10.89 -6.16
CA ALA A 110 -1.68 -11.73 -4.96
C ALA A 110 -0.29 -12.29 -4.60
N PHE A 111 0.66 -12.30 -5.52
CA PHE A 111 2.06 -12.62 -5.29
C PHE A 111 2.97 -11.82 -6.24
N GLY A 112 4.20 -11.57 -5.81
CA GLY A 112 5.22 -10.78 -6.52
C GLY A 112 6.27 -10.27 -5.55
#